data_AF-A0A357L316-F1
#
_entry.id   AF-A0A357L316-F1
#
_cell.length_a   1.000
_cell.length_b   1.000
_cell.length_c   1.000
_cell.angle_alpha   90.00
_cell.angle_beta   90.00
_cell.angle_gamma   90.00
#
_symmetry.space_group_name_H-M   'P 1'
#
loop_
_entity.id
_entity.type
_entity.pdbx_description
1 polymer ?
#
loop_
_entity_poly.entity_id
_entity_poly.type
_entity_poly.pdbx_seq_one_letter_code
_entity_poly.pdbx_strand_id
1 'polypeptide(L)'
;MEDLLMKISAAVALLAFAAPTAAFAQQTKPCADPEFDDFDFWVGEWDVYGANGKLAGTNSIVKEEYGCLLVERWKSAGGITGQSYNFVDLATGKWRQVW
;
A
#
# COMPACT_ATOMS: atom_id res chain seq x y z
N MET A 1 4.61 -50.08 61.97
CA MET A 1 6.05 -49.78 62.08
C MET A 1 6.54 -49.68 60.63
N GLU A 2 6.03 -48.67 59.93
CA GLU A 2 6.62 -47.32 59.85
C GLU A 2 7.83 -47.36 58.93
N ASP A 3 7.63 -46.86 57.71
CA ASP A 3 8.46 -45.82 57.09
C ASP A 3 7.76 -45.39 55.79
N LEU A 4 6.84 -44.44 55.88
CA LEU A 4 7.13 -43.00 55.89
C LEU A 4 7.51 -42.48 54.50
N LEU A 5 6.49 -41.82 53.93
CA LEU A 5 6.58 -40.63 53.07
C LEU A 5 7.13 -40.76 51.65
N MET A 6 6.35 -40.11 50.79
CA MET A 6 6.80 -39.35 49.64
C MET A 6 7.19 -40.16 48.41
N LYS A 7 6.22 -40.28 47.50
CA LYS A 7 6.38 -39.76 46.14
C LYS A 7 5.00 -39.48 45.57
N ILE A 8 4.56 -38.25 45.85
CA ILE A 8 3.53 -37.55 45.10
C ILE A 8 4.04 -37.48 43.66
N SER A 9 3.66 -38.43 42.81
CA SER A 9 3.88 -38.33 41.37
C SER A 9 2.56 -38.01 40.71
N ALA A 10 2.25 -36.71 40.81
CA ALA A 10 1.48 -35.90 39.87
C ALA A 10 0.58 -36.68 38.90
N ALA A 11 -0.71 -36.75 39.24
CA ALA A 11 -1.74 -36.72 38.22
C ALA A 11 -1.57 -35.40 37.47
N VAL A 12 -0.87 -35.43 36.34
CA VAL A 12 -0.75 -34.28 35.45
C VAL A 12 -2.12 -34.06 34.83
N ALA A 13 -2.93 -33.24 35.50
CA ALA A 13 -4.11 -32.65 34.91
C ALA A 13 -3.63 -31.78 33.74
N LEU A 14 -3.77 -32.31 32.52
CA LEU A 14 -3.59 -31.55 31.29
C LEU A 14 -4.67 -30.45 31.28
N LEU A 15 -4.33 -29.29 31.85
CA LEU A 15 -5.04 -28.05 31.59
C LEU A 15 -4.79 -27.71 30.12
N ALA A 16 -5.75 -28.07 29.27
CA ALA A 16 -5.82 -27.58 27.91
C ALA A 16 -6.02 -26.06 27.98
N PHE A 17 -4.93 -25.31 27.97
CA PHE A 17 -4.95 -23.89 27.64
C PHE A 17 -5.42 -23.80 26.19
N ALA A 18 -6.72 -23.58 26.00
CA ALA A 18 -7.26 -23.08 24.75
C ALA A 18 -6.66 -21.68 24.56
N ALA A 19 -5.55 -21.60 23.84
CA ALA A 19 -5.00 -20.32 23.42
C ALA A 19 -6.08 -19.62 22.58
N PRO A 20 -6.45 -18.36 22.88
CA PRO A 20 -7.27 -17.60 21.96
C PRO A 20 -6.44 -17.48 20.68
N THR A 21 -6.91 -18.11 19.60
CA THR A 21 -6.43 -17.77 18.26
C THR A 21 -6.78 -16.31 18.07
N ALA A 22 -5.79 -15.42 18.26
CA ALA A 22 -5.91 -14.03 17.91
C ALA A 22 -6.24 -13.99 16.41
N ALA A 23 -7.51 -13.77 16.08
CA ALA A 23 -7.91 -13.40 14.75
C ALA A 23 -7.33 -12.02 14.50
N PHE A 24 -6.15 -11.97 13.88
CA PHE A 24 -5.66 -10.73 13.30
C PHE A 24 -6.68 -10.33 12.24
N ALA A 25 -7.50 -9.32 12.53
CA ALA A 25 -8.38 -8.74 11.53
C ALA A 25 -7.50 -8.25 10.38
N GLN A 26 -7.79 -8.72 9.15
CA GLN A 26 -7.08 -8.26 7.97
C GLN A 26 -7.33 -6.76 7.85
N GLN A 27 -6.28 -5.97 8.10
CA GLN A 27 -6.37 -4.52 8.03
C GLN A 27 -6.67 -4.16 6.58
N THR A 28 -7.85 -3.60 6.32
CA THR A 28 -8.27 -3.24 4.97
C THR A 28 -7.27 -2.23 4.43
N LYS A 29 -6.66 -2.54 3.29
CA LYS A 29 -5.77 -1.60 2.62
C LYS A 29 -6.58 -0.33 2.29
N PRO A 30 -6.16 0.86 2.71
CA PRO A 30 -6.78 2.10 2.25
C PRO A 30 -6.77 2.15 0.72
N CYS A 31 -7.81 2.74 0.14
CA CYS A 31 -7.91 2.96 -1.31
C CYS A 31 -7.84 1.66 -2.13
N ALA A 32 -8.70 0.70 -1.76
CA ALA A 32 -8.86 -0.58 -2.44
C ALA A 32 -10.07 -0.63 -3.40
N ASP A 33 -10.82 0.47 -3.52
CA ASP A 33 -11.91 0.56 -4.49
C ASP A 33 -11.36 0.61 -5.92
N PRO A 34 -12.06 0.05 -6.92
CA PRO A 34 -11.55 -0.03 -8.29
C PRO A 34 -11.18 1.32 -8.91
N GLU A 35 -11.84 2.40 -8.48
CA GLU A 35 -11.59 3.77 -8.93
C GLU A 35 -10.13 4.19 -8.73
N PHE A 36 -9.44 3.68 -7.70
CA PHE A 36 -8.02 3.99 -7.47
C PHE A 36 -7.07 3.34 -8.48
N ASP A 37 -7.58 2.43 -9.32
CA ASP A 37 -6.83 1.72 -10.36
C ASP A 37 -7.18 2.22 -11.78
N ASP A 38 -8.09 3.18 -11.93
CA ASP A 38 -8.53 3.72 -13.24
C ASP A 38 -7.36 4.18 -14.12
N PHE A 39 -6.30 4.70 -13.50
CA PHE A 39 -5.12 5.27 -14.16
C PHE A 39 -3.87 4.38 -14.11
N ASP A 40 -4.02 3.08 -13.87
CA ASP A 40 -2.86 2.15 -13.83
C ASP A 40 -2.10 2.08 -15.13
N PHE A 41 -2.78 2.35 -16.26
CA PHE A 41 -2.14 2.44 -17.57
C PHE A 41 -1.15 3.61 -17.68
N TRP A 42 -1.22 4.60 -16.79
CA TRP A 42 -0.38 5.79 -16.79
C TRP A 42 0.86 5.64 -15.90
N VAL A 43 0.83 4.71 -14.95
CA VAL A 43 1.94 4.45 -14.01
C VAL A 43 3.14 3.89 -14.76
N GLY A 44 4.31 4.48 -14.55
CA GLY A 44 5.55 4.05 -15.17
C GLY A 44 6.52 5.19 -15.46
N GLU A 45 7.54 4.84 -16.22
CA GLU A 45 8.57 5.76 -16.69
C GLU A 45 8.37 5.99 -18.20
N TRP A 46 8.38 7.27 -18.59
CA TRP A 46 8.00 7.68 -19.94
C TRP A 46 9.03 8.63 -20.54
N ASP A 47 9.40 8.37 -21.79
CA ASP A 47 9.97 9.38 -22.69
C ASP A 47 8.83 10.05 -23.46
N VAL A 48 8.69 11.36 -23.29
CA VAL A 48 7.62 12.13 -23.93
C VAL A 48 8.18 12.84 -25.16
N TYR A 49 7.57 12.59 -26.31
CA TYR A 49 7.95 13.19 -27.59
C TYR A 49 6.90 14.17 -28.08
N GLY A 50 7.34 15.29 -28.64
CA GLY A 50 6.45 16.22 -29.33
C GLY A 50 6.02 15.66 -30.69
N ALA A 51 5.01 16.29 -31.31
CA ALA A 51 4.52 15.90 -32.63
C ALA A 51 5.58 15.95 -33.75
N ASN A 52 6.68 16.68 -33.53
CA ASN A 52 7.83 16.74 -34.41
C ASN A 52 8.86 15.61 -34.18
N GLY A 53 8.56 14.64 -33.31
CA GLY A 53 9.45 13.53 -32.95
C GLY A 53 10.62 13.91 -32.04
N LYS A 54 10.71 15.17 -31.57
CA LYS A 54 11.75 15.59 -30.63
C LYS A 54 11.35 15.23 -29.20
N LEU A 55 12.33 14.79 -28.41
CA LEU A 55 12.16 14.55 -26.97
C LEU A 55 11.77 15.87 -26.28
N ALA A 56 10.61 15.89 -25.65
CA ALA A 56 10.12 16.98 -24.82
C ALA A 56 10.63 16.84 -23.37
N GLY A 57 10.81 15.61 -22.89
CA GLY A 57 11.31 15.31 -21.55
C GLY A 57 10.98 13.90 -21.09
N THR A 58 11.28 13.62 -19.82
CA THR A 58 10.98 12.35 -19.15
C THR A 58 9.94 12.55 -18.07
N ASN A 59 9.11 11.54 -17.84
CA ASN A 59 8.08 11.57 -16.81
C ASN A 59 8.11 10.28 -15.97
N SER A 60 8.10 10.42 -14.64
CA SER A 60 7.95 9.31 -13.70
C SER A 60 6.62 9.45 -12.99
N ILE A 61 5.74 8.47 -13.13
CA ILE A 61 4.42 8.47 -12.50
C ILE A 61 4.30 7.23 -11.63
N VAL A 62 4.06 7.46 -10.34
CA VAL A 62 4.04 6.42 -9.31
C VAL A 62 2.79 6.52 -8.44
N LYS A 63 2.33 5.37 -7.93
CA LYS A 63 1.34 5.31 -6.86
C LYS A 63 2.02 5.50 -5.50
N GLU A 64 1.57 6.49 -4.76
CA GLU A 64 1.97 6.79 -3.37
C GLU A 64 0.73 6.72 -2.45
N GLU A 65 0.94 6.91 -1.14
CA GLU A 65 -0.13 6.88 -0.13
C GLU A 65 -1.03 5.64 -0.26
N TYR A 66 -0.44 4.44 -0.27
CA TYR A 66 -1.12 3.15 -0.43
C TYR A 66 -1.87 2.96 -1.76
N GLY A 67 -1.70 3.86 -2.73
CA GLY A 67 -2.43 3.84 -4.00
C GLY A 67 -3.56 4.89 -4.07
N CYS A 68 -3.75 5.68 -3.01
CA CYS A 68 -4.71 6.78 -3.02
C CYS A 68 -4.29 7.95 -3.93
N LEU A 69 -3.00 8.02 -4.28
CA LEU A 69 -2.39 9.19 -4.91
C LEU A 69 -1.46 8.76 -6.03
N LEU A 70 -1.60 9.40 -7.18
CA LEU A 70 -0.64 9.35 -8.27
C LEU A 70 0.24 10.59 -8.21
N VAL A 71 1.54 10.38 -8.13
CA VAL A 71 2.55 11.45 -8.14
C VAL A 71 3.29 11.40 -9.46
N GLU A 72 3.17 12.49 -10.22
CA GLU A 72 3.91 12.72 -11.46
C GLU A 72 5.17 13.54 -11.15
N ARG A 73 6.32 13.16 -11.69
CA ARG A 73 7.57 13.93 -11.65
C ARG A 73 8.09 14.12 -13.06
N TRP A 74 7.95 15.35 -13.54
CA TRP A 74 8.35 15.75 -14.88
C TRP A 74 9.76 16.36 -14.90
N LYS A 75 10.51 16.05 -15.95
CA LYS A 75 11.75 16.76 -16.30
C LYS A 75 11.78 17.02 -17.80
N SER A 76 11.75 18.29 -18.20
CA SER A 76 11.87 18.68 -19.60
C SER A 76 13.28 18.42 -20.14
N ALA A 77 13.40 18.28 -21.46
CA ALA A 77 14.68 18.19 -22.15
C ALA A 77 15.58 19.43 -21.91
N GLY A 78 14.97 20.58 -21.58
CA GLY A 78 15.67 21.81 -21.19
C GLY A 78 16.05 21.88 -19.71
N GLY A 79 15.74 20.84 -18.91
CA GLY A 79 16.11 20.75 -17.50
C GLY A 79 15.12 21.39 -16.52
N ILE A 80 13.97 21.88 -16.99
CA ILE A 80 12.90 22.37 -16.11
C ILE A 80 12.19 21.18 -15.48
N THR A 81 11.97 21.22 -14.17
CA THR A 81 11.25 20.19 -13.43
C THR A 81 9.84 20.65 -13.06
N GLY A 82 8.93 19.69 -12.92
CA GLY A 82 7.57 19.92 -12.40
C GLY A 82 7.07 18.67 -11.70
N GLN A 83 6.00 18.81 -10.94
CA GLN A 83 5.34 17.69 -10.27
C GLN A 83 3.84 17.94 -10.26
N SER A 84 3.06 16.88 -10.37
CA SER A 84 1.62 16.94 -10.17
C SER A 84 1.13 15.81 -9.27
N TYR A 85 -0.04 16.01 -8.70
CA TYR A 85 -0.70 15.08 -7.80
C TYR A 85 -2.10 14.82 -8.34
N ASN A 86 -2.41 13.55 -8.60
CA ASN A 86 -3.68 13.12 -9.17
C ASN A 86 -4.35 12.13 -8.21
N PHE A 87 -5.59 12.40 -7.82
CA PHE A 87 -6.33 11.58 -6.85
C PHE A 87 -7.84 11.70 -7.09
N VAL A 88 -8.60 10.70 -6.65
CA VAL A 88 -10.06 10.78 -6.63
C VAL A 88 -10.51 11.47 -5.34
N ASP A 89 -11.30 12.53 -5.49
CA ASP A 89 -11.99 13.20 -4.38
C ASP A 89 -13.27 12.41 -4.06
N LEU A 90 -13.21 11.61 -3.00
CA LEU A 90 -14.30 10.74 -2.57
C LEU A 90 -15.58 11.49 -2.16
N ALA A 91 -15.49 12.77 -1.80
CA ALA A 91 -16.68 13.56 -1.47
C ALA A 91 -17.48 13.91 -2.74
N THR A 92 -16.81 14.01 -3.89
CA THR A 92 -17.44 14.37 -5.16
C THR A 92 -17.44 13.25 -6.21
N GLY A 93 -16.71 12.16 -5.98
CA GLY A 93 -16.52 11.06 -6.92
C GLY A 93 -15.77 11.49 -8.18
N LYS A 94 -14.91 12.52 -8.09
CA LYS A 94 -14.23 13.11 -9.25
C LYS A 94 -12.73 13.06 -9.09
N TRP A 95 -12.06 12.73 -10.19
CA TRP A 95 -10.61 12.92 -10.31
C TRP A 95 -10.23 14.39 -10.21
N ARG A 96 -9.18 14.65 -9.44
CA ARG A 96 -8.56 15.96 -9.22
C ARG A 96 -7.10 15.88 -9.61
N GLN A 97 -6.59 16.97 -10.16
CA GLN A 97 -5.19 17.17 -10.45
C GLN A 97 -4.75 18.51 -9.87
N VAL A 98 -3.61 18.54 -9.20
CA VAL A 98 -2.95 19.76 -8.74
C VAL A 98 -1.47 19.76 -9.16
N TRP A 99 -0.93 20.93 -9.46
CA TRP A 99 0.42 21.17 -9.99
C TRP A 99 1.23 22.03 -9.01
#